data_AF-A0A9E1JH11-F1
#
_entry.id   AF-A0A9E1JH11-F1
#
_cell.length_a   1.000
_cell.length_b   1.000
_cell.length_c   1.000
_cell.angle_alpha   90.00
_cell.angle_beta   90.00
_cell.angle_gamma   90.00
#
_symmetry.space_group_name_H-M   'P 1'
#
loop_
_entity.id
_entity.type
_entity.pdbx_description
1 polymer ?
#
loop_
_entity_poly.entity_id
_entity_poly.type
_entity_poly.pdbx_seq_one_letter_code
_entity_poly.pdbx_strand_id
1 'polypeptide(L)' 'MTSYTCKSCGKISSEGGHLCDPTAAGEIYSCESCGQQAKKKKHLCKPKVAEFKFFCGGCGRGAAKEDDVCDPKPMK' A
#
# COMPACT_ATOMS: atom_id res chain seq x y z
N MET A 1 10.56 -11.51 9.95
CA MET A 1 9.91 -10.47 10.76
C MET A 1 8.42 -10.76 10.81
N THR A 2 7.89 -11.08 11.97
CA THR A 2 6.45 -11.30 12.16
C THR A 2 5.77 -9.93 12.15
N SER A 3 4.86 -9.71 11.20
CA SER A 3 4.13 -8.45 11.11
C SER A 3 2.75 -8.59 11.76
N TYR A 4 2.31 -7.51 12.39
CA TYR A 4 1.07 -7.43 13.14
C TYR A 4 0.13 -6.46 12.45
N THR A 5 -1.16 -6.69 12.64
CA THR A 5 -2.19 -5.87 12.04
C THR A 5 -3.33 -5.64 13.01
N CYS A 6 -3.84 -4.41 13.02
CA CYS A 6 -5.02 -4.05 13.78
C CYS A 6 -6.25 -4.70 13.16
N LYS A 7 -6.99 -5.52 13.91
CA LYS A 7 -8.23 -6.14 13.40
C LYS A 7 -9.33 -5.11 13.15
N SER A 8 -9.42 -4.11 14.03
CA SER A 8 -10.46 -3.08 14.00
C SER A 8 -10.25 -2.03 12.92
N CYS A 9 -9.00 -1.73 12.57
CA CYS A 9 -8.63 -0.60 11.72
C CYS A 9 -7.77 -0.97 10.50
N GLY A 10 -7.30 -2.21 10.40
CA GLY A 10 -6.53 -2.70 9.26
C GLY A 10 -5.09 -2.20 9.16
N LYS A 11 -4.64 -1.32 10.06
CA LYS A 11 -3.26 -0.80 10.10
C LYS A 11 -2.26 -1.94 10.28
N ILE A 12 -1.10 -1.85 9.63
CA ILE A 12 -0.03 -2.86 9.67
C ILE A 12 1.17 -2.24 10.37
N SER A 13 1.82 -3.02 11.24
CA SER A 13 3.01 -2.62 11.99
C SER A 13 3.94 -3.82 12.16
N SER A 14 5.24 -3.57 12.18
CA SER A 14 6.25 -4.58 12.55
C SER A 14 6.18 -4.95 14.03
N GLU A 15 5.59 -4.08 14.84
CA GLU A 15 5.48 -4.21 16.30
C GLU A 15 4.00 -4.19 16.71
N GLY A 16 3.55 -5.27 17.34
CA GLY A 16 2.17 -5.41 17.80
C GLY A 16 1.78 -4.38 18.88
N GLY A 17 2.74 -3.92 19.68
CA GLY A 17 2.50 -3.00 20.80
C GLY A 17 1.93 -1.62 20.39
N HIS A 18 2.05 -1.23 19.12
CA HIS A 18 1.52 0.04 18.61
C HIS A 18 0.10 -0.07 18.03
N LEU A 19 -0.52 -1.25 18.09
CA LEU A 19 -1.85 -1.49 17.55
C LEU A 19 -2.83 -1.71 18.70
N CYS A 20 -4.05 -1.16 18.60
CA CYS A 20 -5.07 -1.31 19.62
C CYS A 20 -5.58 -2.77 19.75
N ASP A 21 -5.58 -3.52 18.64
CA ASP A 21 -5.98 -4.93 18.57
C ASP A 21 -5.04 -5.70 17.63
N PRO A 22 -3.79 -5.98 18.06
CA PRO A 22 -2.79 -6.62 17.22
C PRO A 22 -3.11 -8.10 17.01
N THR A 23 -3.36 -8.46 15.76
CA THR A 23 -3.41 -9.86 15.32
C THR A 23 -2.15 -10.18 14.51
N ALA A 24 -1.58 -11.38 14.68
CA ALA A 24 -0.49 -11.85 13.84
C ALA A 24 -0.98 -11.94 12.38
N ALA A 25 -0.37 -11.15 11.49
CA ALA A 25 -0.82 -11.02 10.11
C ALA A 25 -0.13 -12.01 9.15
N GLY A 26 0.95 -12.65 9.59
CA GLY A 26 1.74 -13.57 8.77
C GLY A 26 2.55 -12.85 7.70
N GLU A 27 2.59 -13.40 6.48
CA GLU A 27 3.19 -12.75 5.31
C GLU A 27 2.31 -11.60 4.82
N ILE A 28 2.80 -10.38 5.02
CA ILE A 28 2.24 -9.18 4.42
C ILE A 28 2.89 -8.98 3.06
N TYR A 29 2.07 -8.78 2.04
CA TYR A 29 2.56 -8.39 0.73
C TYR A 29 2.69 -6.87 0.69
N SER A 30 3.84 -6.38 0.25
CA SER A 30 4.05 -4.96 -0.07
C SER A 30 3.96 -4.78 -1.59
N CYS A 31 3.29 -3.74 -2.05
CA CYS A 31 3.37 -3.31 -3.44
C CYS A 31 4.67 -2.52 -3.62
N GLU A 32 5.59 -3.03 -4.44
CA GLU A 32 6.88 -2.36 -4.69
C GLU A 32 6.70 -1.00 -5.38
N SER A 33 5.65 -0.82 -6.18
CA SER A 33 5.40 0.41 -6.94
C SER A 33 4.77 1.55 -6.12
N CYS A 34 4.01 1.26 -5.06
CA CYS A 34 3.38 2.30 -4.22
C CYS A 34 3.72 2.19 -2.72
N GLY A 35 4.47 1.18 -2.31
CA GLY A 35 4.82 0.90 -0.91
C GLY A 35 3.66 0.40 -0.05
N GLN A 36 2.45 0.26 -0.60
CA GLN A 36 1.28 -0.10 0.19
C GLN A 36 1.31 -1.59 0.60
N GLN A 37 0.99 -1.84 1.86
CA GLN A 37 1.04 -3.17 2.46
C GLN A 37 -0.37 -3.75 2.62
N ALA A 38 -0.55 -5.03 2.32
CA ALA A 38 -1.81 -5.73 2.55
C ALA A 38 -1.61 -7.21 2.88
N LYS A 39 -2.53 -7.76 3.68
CA LYS A 39 -2.55 -9.18 4.09
C LYS A 39 -2.82 -10.16 2.95
N LYS A 40 -3.42 -9.70 1.84
CA LYS A 40 -3.74 -10.55 0.69
C LYS A 40 -3.37 -9.82 -0.59
N LYS A 41 -2.75 -10.53 -1.54
CA LYS A 41 -2.38 -9.99 -2.86
C LYS A 41 -3.54 -9.33 -3.61
N LYS A 42 -4.78 -9.78 -3.39
CA LYS A 42 -6.00 -9.20 -3.99
C LYS A 42 -6.40 -7.83 -3.44
N HIS A 43 -5.91 -7.47 -2.25
CA HIS A 43 -6.07 -6.13 -1.67
C HIS A 43 -4.87 -5.24 -1.98
N LEU A 44 -3.82 -5.80 -2.60
CA LEU A 44 -2.80 -5.00 -3.24
C LEU A 44 -3.27 -4.58 -4.60
N CYS A 45 -2.71 -3.47 -5.02
CA CYS A 45 -3.00 -2.80 -6.27
C CYS A 45 -2.61 -3.62 -7.50
N LYS A 46 -2.12 -4.87 -7.39
CA LYS A 46 -1.53 -5.63 -8.50
C LYS A 46 -2.34 -5.65 -9.82
N PRO A 47 -3.68 -5.73 -9.85
CA PRO A 47 -4.42 -5.58 -11.11
C PRO A 47 -4.67 -4.13 -11.56
N LYS A 48 -4.62 -3.13 -10.67
CA LYS A 48 -4.88 -1.70 -10.99
C LYS A 48 -3.63 -0.83 -11.15
N VAL A 49 -2.54 -1.12 -10.44
CA VAL A 49 -1.25 -0.43 -10.50
C VAL A 49 -0.40 -0.88 -11.68
N ALA A 50 -0.62 -2.09 -12.23
CA ALA A 50 0.01 -2.47 -13.50
C ALA A 50 -0.31 -1.47 -14.64
N GLU A 51 -1.45 -0.76 -14.52
CA GLU A 51 -1.82 0.31 -15.44
C GLU A 51 -1.37 1.70 -14.99
N PHE A 52 -1.04 1.88 -13.70
CA PHE A 52 -0.60 3.17 -13.17
C PHE A 52 0.89 3.41 -13.47
N LYS A 53 1.15 4.43 -14.28
CA LYS A 53 2.50 4.84 -14.70
C LYS A 53 3.00 6.07 -13.92
N PHE A 54 2.08 6.81 -13.31
CA PHE A 54 2.36 8.08 -12.66
C PHE A 54 1.73 8.15 -11.26
N PHE A 55 2.31 8.93 -10.37
CA PHE A 55 1.74 9.28 -9.07
C PHE A 55 1.89 10.77 -8.79
N CYS A 56 1.02 11.34 -7.98
CA CYS A 56 1.11 12.73 -7.56
C CYS A 56 2.22 12.89 -6.51
N GLY A 57 3.25 13.69 -6.78
CA GLY A 57 4.29 14.00 -5.79
C GLY A 57 3.76 14.74 -4.55
N GLY A 58 2.66 15.48 -4.68
CA GLY A 58 2.04 16.22 -3.58
C GLY A 58 1.07 15.42 -2.70
N CYS A 59 0.34 14.45 -3.26
CA CYS A 59 -0.71 13.72 -2.52
C CYS A 59 -0.65 12.18 -2.64
N GLY A 60 0.26 11.64 -3.44
CA GLY A 60 0.50 10.20 -3.57
C GLY A 60 -0.53 9.41 -4.38
N ARG A 61 -1.53 10.06 -5.01
CA ARG A 61 -2.51 9.36 -5.88
C ARG A 61 -1.86 8.87 -7.16
N GLY A 62 -2.08 7.59 -7.52
CA GLY A 62 -1.60 6.97 -8.76
C GLY A 62 -2.60 7.05 -9.91
N ALA A 63 -2.11 7.21 -11.14
CA ALA A 63 -2.90 7.19 -12.36
C ALA A 63 -2.15 6.58 -13.55
N ALA A 64 -2.92 6.21 -14.58
CA ALA A 64 -2.38 5.54 -15.77
C ALA A 64 -1.76 6.53 -16.77
N LYS A 65 -2.23 7.77 -16.75
CA LYS A 65 -1.77 8.86 -17.60
C LYS A 65 -1.26 10.00 -16.75
N GLU A 66 -0.39 10.81 -17.35
CA GLU A 66 0.18 11.99 -16.74
C GLU A 66 -0.88 13.06 -16.48
N ASP A 67 -1.77 13.31 -17.45
CA ASP A 67 -2.86 14.31 -17.37
C ASP A 67 -3.87 14.07 -16.24
N ASP A 68 -3.97 12.84 -15.74
CA ASP A 68 -4.87 12.49 -14.63
C ASP A 68 -4.25 12.86 -13.25
N VAL A 69 -3.05 13.45 -13.23
CA VAL A 69 -2.27 13.73 -12.03
C VAL A 69 -1.80 15.19 -12.00
N CYS A 70 -1.99 15.86 -10.87
CA CYS A 70 -1.65 17.28 -10.70
C CYS A 70 -0.13 17.57 -10.65
N ASP A 71 0.65 16.69 -10.02
CA ASP A 71 2.13 16.76 -9.97
C ASP A 71 2.69 15.38 -10.33
N PRO A 72 2.69 15.01 -11.62
CA PRO A 72 3.02 13.67 -12.05
C PRO A 72 4.49 13.34 -11.80
N LYS A 73 4.70 12.24 -11.09
CA LYS A 73 5.99 11.59 -10.91
C LYS A 73 5.89 10.17 -11.49
N PRO A 74 6.84 9.74 -12.32
CA PRO A 74 6.82 8.39 -12.85
C PRO A 74 6.98 7.37 -11.72
N MET A 75 6.12 6.36 -11.70
CA MET A 75 6.30 5.17 -10.86
C MET A 75 7.42 4.34 -11.50
N LYS A 76 8.50 4.06 -10.74
CA LYS A 76 9.69 3.35 -11.22
C LYS A 76 9.64 1.87 -10.84
#